data_AF-A0A7V2K6B9-F1
#
_entry.id   AF-A0A7V2K6B9-F1
#
_cell.length_a   1.000
_cell.length_b   1.000
_cell.length_c   1.000
_cell.angle_alpha   90.00
_cell.angle_beta   90.00
_cell.angle_gamma   90.00
#
_symmetry.space_group_name_H-M   'P 1'
#
loop_
_entity.id
_entity.type
_entity.pdbx_description
1 polymer ?
#
loop_
_entity_poly.entity_id
_entity_poly.type
_entity_poly.pdbx_seq_one_letter_code
_entity_poly.pdbx_strand_id
1 'polypeptide(L)' 'MNVSVIIPTSDRPDSLDKCLLSLYKQTSLPQEIIVVEDGEGKGSYAVVKKWEKIFCQKNVEMR' A
#
# COMPACT_ATOMS: atom_id res chain seq x y z
N MET A 1 16.03 -11.85 2.27
CA MET A 1 16.23 -10.48 1.75
C MET A 1 15.03 -9.69 2.21
N ASN A 2 15.25 -8.55 2.87
CA ASN A 2 14.16 -7.72 3.38
C ASN A 2 13.94 -6.59 2.37
N VAL A 3 12.71 -6.44 1.93
CA VAL A 3 12.32 -5.46 0.92
C VAL A 3 11.29 -4.52 1.54
N SER A 4 11.53 -3.22 1.40
CA SER A 4 10.58 -2.16 1.71
C SER A 4 10.08 -1.55 0.40
N VAL A 5 8.77 -1.37 0.25
CA VAL A 5 8.17 -0.76 -0.94
C VAL A 5 7.64 0.63 -0.58
N ILE A 6 8.11 1.65 -1.29
CA ILE A 6 7.67 3.03 -1.10
C ILE A 6 6.81 3.42 -2.30
N ILE A 7 5.58 3.88 -2.05
CA ILE A 7 4.59 4.23 -3.07
C ILE A 7 4.24 5.71 -2.92
N PRO A 8 4.87 6.61 -3.70
CA PRO A 8 4.39 7.97 -3.82
C PRO A 8 3.09 7.99 -4.64
N THR A 9 2.08 8.71 -4.17
CA THR A 9 0.78 8.88 -4.81
C THR A 9 0.23 10.27 -4.55
N SER A 10 -0.67 10.75 -5.42
CA SER A 10 -1.34 12.04 -5.29
C SER A 10 -2.78 11.91 -5.77
N ASP A 11 -3.73 11.74 -4.84
CA ASP A 11 -5.18 11.60 -5.08
C ASP A 11 -5.54 10.59 -6.19
N ARG A 12 -4.90 9.40 -6.16
CA ARG A 12 -5.10 8.32 -7.15
C ARG A 12 -5.56 7.01 -6.49
N PRO A 13 -6.74 6.99 -5.84
CA PRO A 13 -7.21 5.82 -5.10
C PRO A 13 -7.28 4.54 -5.96
N ASP A 14 -7.78 4.63 -7.19
CA ASP A 14 -7.93 3.45 -8.06
C ASP A 14 -6.59 2.85 -8.50
N SER A 15 -5.58 3.70 -8.73
CA SER A 15 -4.25 3.23 -9.10
C SER A 15 -3.53 2.63 -7.89
N LEU A 16 -3.68 3.25 -6.72
CA LEU A 16 -3.15 2.73 -5.47
C LEU A 16 -3.75 1.35 -5.14
N ASP A 17 -5.07 1.17 -5.30
CA ASP A 17 -5.74 -0.11 -5.05
C ASP A 17 -5.20 -1.22 -5.96
N LYS A 18 -5.01 -0.92 -7.25
CA LYS A 18 -4.41 -1.86 -8.22
C LYS A 18 -2.94 -2.19 -7.89
N CYS A 19 -2.16 -1.19 -7.46
CA CYS A 19 -0.76 -1.38 -7.06
C CYS A 19 -0.66 -2.27 -5.82
N LEU A 20 -1.45 -2.00 -4.79
CA LEU A 20 -1.47 -2.81 -3.56
C LEU A 20 -1.97 -4.23 -3.84
N LEU A 21 -2.94 -4.42 -4.75
CA LEU A 21 -3.36 -5.74 -5.21
C LEU A 21 -2.23 -6.50 -5.92
N SER A 22 -1.39 -5.83 -6.71
CA SER A 22 -0.28 -6.49 -7.39
C SER A 22 0.83 -6.91 -6.41
N LEU A 23 1.11 -6.08 -5.40
CA LEU A 23 2.02 -6.40 -4.29
C LEU A 23 1.50 -7.57 -3.45
N TYR A 24 0.21 -7.58 -3.15
CA TYR A 24 -0.44 -8.67 -2.40
C TYR A 24 -0.30 -10.04 -3.08
N LYS A 25 -0.22 -10.06 -4.41
CA LYS A 25 -0.07 -11.27 -5.23
C LYS A 25 1.37 -11.71 -5.46
N GLN A 26 2.37 -10.98 -4.97
CA GLN A 26 3.76 -11.36 -5.14
C GLN A 26 4.07 -12.68 -4.42
N THR A 27 4.94 -13.50 -5.00
CA THR A 27 5.41 -14.76 -4.38
C THR A 27 6.24 -14.50 -3.13
N SER A 28 6.99 -13.39 -3.12
CA SER A 28 7.72 -12.90 -1.96
C SER A 28 7.15 -11.54 -1.58
N LEU A 29 6.66 -11.43 -0.35
CA LEU A 29 6.04 -10.21 0.15
C LEU A 29 7.10 -9.27 0.75
N PRO A 30 6.90 -7.95 0.62
CA PRO A 30 7.74 -6.99 1.34
C PRO A 30 7.50 -7.09 2.85
N GLN A 31 8.48 -6.63 3.63
CA GLN A 31 8.33 -6.54 5.08
C GLN A 31 7.49 -5.32 5.47
N GLU A 32 7.65 -4.21 4.74
CA GLU A 32 6.89 -2.99 4.94
C GLU A 32 6.52 -2.33 3.61
N ILE A 33 5.39 -1.63 3.62
CA ILE A 33 4.90 -0.78 2.55
C ILE A 33 4.66 0.62 3.13
N ILE A 34 5.27 1.64 2.52
CA ILE A 34 5.15 3.03 2.96
C ILE A 34 4.43 3.80 1.84
N VAL A 35 3.24 4.34 2.13
CA VAL A 35 2.48 5.14 1.16
C VAL A 35 2.66 6.61 1.47
N VAL A 36 3.20 7.35 0.51
CA VAL A 36 3.42 8.79 0.63
C VAL A 36 2.38 9.51 -0.22
N GLU A 37 1.43 10.18 0.43
CA GLU A 37 0.41 10.99 -0.22
C GLU A 37 0.89 12.46 -0.34
N ASP A 38 0.97 12.96 -1.56
CA ASP A 38 1.36 14.35 -1.89
C ASP A 38 0.18 15.19 -2.40
N GLY A 39 -1.04 14.66 -2.34
CA GLY A 39 -2.26 15.37 -2.72
C GLY A 39 -2.97 16.02 -1.52
N GLU A 40 -3.73 17.08 -1.79
CA GLU A 40 -4.64 17.70 -0.81
C GLU A 40 -5.92 16.86 -0.61
N GLY A 41 -6.20 15.95 -1.54
CA GLY A 41 -7.32 15.02 -1.49
C GLY A 41 -7.12 13.88 -0.48
N LYS A 42 -8.22 13.38 0.08
CA LYS A 42 -8.19 12.23 1.00
C LYS A 42 -8.57 10.89 0.35
N GLY A 43 -8.64 10.83 -0.98
CA GLY A 43 -9.10 9.66 -1.72
C GLY A 43 -8.31 8.39 -1.39
N SER A 44 -6.99 8.50 -1.30
CA SER A 44 -6.11 7.36 -1.04
C SER A 44 -6.19 6.81 0.39
N TYR A 45 -6.63 7.59 1.38
CA TYR A 45 -6.68 7.14 2.79
C TYR A 45 -7.61 5.96 3.01
N ALA A 46 -8.77 5.96 2.34
CA ALA A 46 -9.72 4.85 2.42
C ALA A 46 -9.12 3.56 1.86
N VAL A 47 -8.34 3.67 0.78
CA VAL A 47 -7.62 2.56 0.15
C VAL A 47 -6.51 2.06 1.09
N VAL A 48 -5.71 2.95 1.67
CA VAL A 48 -4.67 2.58 2.65
C VAL A 48 -5.28 1.84 3.84
N LYS A 49 -6.35 2.36 4.45
CA LYS A 49 -7.02 1.70 5.59
C LYS A 49 -7.65 0.36 5.25
N LYS A 50 -8.17 0.20 4.03
CA LYS A 50 -8.64 -1.10 3.52
C LYS A 50 -7.49 -2.10 3.45
N TRP A 51 -6.37 -1.72 2.83
CA TRP A 51 -5.24 -2.62 2.58
C TRP A 51 -4.39 -2.90 3.82
N GLU A 52 -4.27 -1.96 4.75
CA GLU A 52 -3.62 -2.15 6.05
C GLU A 52 -4.18 -3.37 6.78
N LYS A 53 -5.53 -3.52 6.80
CA LYS A 53 -6.22 -4.68 7.39
C LYS A 53 -5.99 -5.99 6.65
N ILE A 54 -5.69 -5.94 5.36
CA ILE A 54 -5.45 -7.13 4.52
C ILE A 54 -4.00 -7.57 4.68
N PHE A 55 -3.06 -6.63 4.66
CA PHE A 55 -1.62 -6.90 4.77
C PHE A 55 -1.17 -7.30 6.17
N CYS A 56 -1.84 -6.82 7.24
CA CYS A 56 -1.53 -7.26 8.60
C CYS A 56 -1.73 -8.78 8.79
N GLN A 57 -2.64 -9.40 8.03
CA GLN A 57 -2.87 -10.85 8.04
C GLN A 57 -1.70 -11.65 7.45
N LYS A 58 -0.82 -10.98 6.70
CA LYS A 58 0.36 -11.55 6.05
C LYS A 58 1.68 -11.09 6.68
N ASN A 59 1.62 -10.47 7.87
CA ASN A 59 2.77 -9.89 8.56
C ASN A 59 3.53 -8.83 7.73
N VAL A 60 2.80 -8.08 6.90
CA VAL A 60 3.34 -6.93 6.18
C VAL A 60 2.91 -5.66 6.90
N GLU A 61 3.87 -4.81 7.28
CA GLU A 61 3.58 -3.53 7.93
C GLU A 61 3.20 -2.48 6.87
N MET A 62 2.19 -1.65 7.14
CA MET A 62 1.85 -0.50 6.30
C MET A 62 1.97 0.79 7.11
N ARG A 63 2.58 1.81 6.51
CA ARG A 63 2.77 3.15 7.10
C ARG A 63 2.33 4.24 6.12
#